data_AF-A0A1F2WJZ2-F1
#
_entry.id   AF-A0A1F2WJZ2-F1
#
_cell.length_a   1.000
_cell.length_b   1.000
_cell.length_c   1.000
_cell.angle_alpha   90.00
_cell.angle_beta   90.00
_cell.angle_gamma   90.00
#
_symmetry.space_group_name_H-M   'P 1'
#
loop_
_entity.id
_entity.type
_entity.pdbx_description
1 polymer ?
#
loop_
_entity_poly.entity_id
_entity_poly.type
_entity_poly.pdbx_seq_one_letter_code
_entity_poly.pdbx_strand_id
1 'polypeptide(L)'
;MLKEEIDLLEVPLFEVITAYLEEMDAAGAAGYWDEMTEFLLRMSLLVEVKSRLLLPGAYQEIEDELTPEEARDQLLARLFDYSKFRAASAQLRERGEASASSVYRDPLSQARRRLAPLESVAGTEDAMDLRDCLVRLLESKSPPDTSHITQIKVELPRQIRIIRGVLAKRGHFSFNRIFGGEQPLVQALSVFALLDLLARGEIRVSQREAFGDIHVSTREVESRPEARS
;
A
#
# COMPACT_ATOMS: atom_id res chain seq x y z
N MET A 1 -26.07 14.84 -2.49
CA MET A 1 -26.50 14.77 -3.90
C MET A 1 -25.90 13.50 -4.48
N LEU A 2 -26.82 12.59 -4.83
CA LEU A 2 -26.75 11.28 -5.49
C LEU A 2 -25.43 10.50 -5.32
N LYS A 3 -25.34 9.42 -4.53
CA LYS A 3 -25.97 8.11 -4.81
C LYS A 3 -25.95 7.74 -6.30
N GLU A 4 -24.76 7.78 -6.91
CA GLU A 4 -24.45 6.83 -7.97
C GLU A 4 -23.99 5.54 -7.28
N GLU A 5 -24.97 4.80 -6.75
CA GLU A 5 -24.79 3.38 -6.46
C GLU A 5 -24.54 2.72 -7.82
N ILE A 6 -23.27 2.49 -8.16
CA ILE A 6 -22.92 1.66 -9.30
C ILE A 6 -23.50 0.28 -8.98
N ASP A 7 -24.57 -0.11 -9.66
CA ASP A 7 -25.10 -1.45 -9.53
C ASP A 7 -24.12 -2.41 -10.20
N LEU A 8 -23.42 -3.20 -9.38
CA LEU A 8 -22.47 -4.20 -9.83
C LEU A 8 -23.12 -5.20 -10.80
N LEU A 9 -24.44 -5.42 -10.69
CA LEU A 9 -25.19 -6.29 -11.59
C LEU A 9 -25.36 -5.69 -12.99
N GLU A 10 -25.40 -4.37 -13.11
CA GLU A 10 -25.57 -3.66 -14.38
C GLU A 10 -24.26 -3.51 -15.17
N VAL A 11 -23.11 -3.78 -14.56
CA VAL A 11 -21.82 -3.71 -15.26
C VAL A 11 -21.78 -4.74 -16.40
N PRO A 12 -21.63 -4.31 -17.67
CA PRO A 12 -21.58 -5.21 -18.82
C PRO A 12 -20.19 -5.84 -18.93
N LEU A 13 -19.94 -6.88 -18.12
CA LEU A 13 -18.63 -7.56 -18.01
C LEU A 13 -18.07 -7.98 -19.35
N PHE A 14 -18.92 -8.45 -20.26
CA PHE A 14 -18.52 -8.88 -21.59
C PHE A 14 -17.91 -7.73 -22.41
N GLU A 15 -18.54 -6.54 -22.38
CA GLU A 15 -18.05 -5.36 -23.08
C GLU A 15 -16.72 -4.88 -22.48
N VAL A 16 -16.60 -4.90 -21.14
CA VAL A 16 -15.38 -4.49 -20.43
C VAL A 16 -14.21 -5.44 -20.73
N ILE A 17 -14.44 -6.75 -20.71
CA ILE A 17 -13.40 -7.75 -21.04
C ILE A 17 -12.96 -7.59 -22.49
N THR A 18 -13.92 -7.45 -23.41
CA THR A 18 -13.63 -7.35 -24.85
C THR A 18 -12.83 -6.08 -25.15
N ALA A 19 -13.27 -4.92 -24.65
CA ALA A 19 -12.56 -3.65 -24.84
C ALA A 19 -11.14 -3.67 -24.23
N TYR A 20 -10.96 -4.33 -23.08
CA TYR A 20 -9.63 -4.48 -22.48
C TYR A 20 -8.69 -5.34 -23.35
N LEU A 21 -9.19 -6.48 -23.85
CA LEU A 21 -8.40 -7.36 -24.72
C LEU A 21 -8.05 -6.67 -26.04
N GLU A 22 -8.99 -5.93 -26.64
CA GLU A 22 -8.74 -5.14 -27.86
C GLU A 22 -7.67 -4.08 -27.65
N GLU A 23 -7.70 -3.34 -26.54
CA GLU A 23 -6.69 -2.33 -26.21
C GLU A 23 -5.31 -2.95 -25.97
N MET A 24 -5.24 -4.10 -25.29
CA MET A 24 -3.97 -4.81 -25.10
C MET A 24 -3.38 -5.30 -26.43
N ASP A 25 -4.21 -5.81 -27.33
CA ASP A 25 -3.76 -6.28 -28.64
C ASP A 25 -3.27 -5.10 -29.51
N ALA A 26 -3.98 -3.96 -29.46
CA ALA A 26 -3.59 -2.72 -30.13
C ALA A 26 -2.27 -2.12 -29.60
N ALA A 27 -1.99 -2.27 -28.30
CA ALA A 27 -0.76 -1.82 -27.67
C ALA A 27 0.47 -2.69 -28.02
N GLY A 28 0.31 -3.75 -28.83
CA GLY A 28 1.40 -4.65 -29.20
C GLY A 28 1.90 -5.49 -28.02
N ALA A 29 1.00 -5.79 -27.07
CA ALA A 29 1.33 -6.30 -25.75
C ALA A 29 1.65 -7.81 -25.69
N ALA A 30 2.28 -8.38 -26.73
CA ALA A 30 2.68 -9.79 -26.78
C ALA A 30 3.64 -10.23 -25.62
N GLY A 31 4.06 -9.29 -24.76
CA GLY A 31 4.89 -9.53 -23.57
C GLY A 31 4.23 -9.25 -22.20
N TYR A 32 2.99 -8.75 -22.12
CA TYR A 32 2.35 -8.33 -20.85
C TYR A 32 1.37 -9.39 -20.29
N TRP A 33 1.79 -10.66 -20.32
CA TRP A 33 0.98 -11.78 -19.84
C TRP A 33 0.64 -11.68 -18.34
N ASP A 34 1.52 -11.08 -17.54
CA ASP A 34 1.30 -10.91 -16.10
C ASP A 34 0.16 -9.92 -15.82
N GLU A 35 0.12 -8.78 -16.52
CA GLU A 35 -0.97 -7.79 -16.38
C GLU A 35 -2.31 -8.36 -16.87
N MET A 36 -2.30 -9.11 -17.98
CA MET A 36 -3.51 -9.76 -18.46
C MET A 36 -4.01 -10.82 -17.48
N THR A 37 -3.11 -11.60 -16.88
CA THR A 37 -3.47 -12.61 -15.87
C THR A 37 -4.11 -11.96 -14.64
N GLU A 38 -3.56 -10.85 -14.17
CA GLU A 38 -4.12 -10.12 -13.03
C GLU A 38 -5.49 -9.51 -13.37
N PHE A 39 -5.66 -8.98 -14.58
CA PHE A 39 -6.96 -8.50 -15.05
C PHE A 39 -8.00 -9.62 -15.10
N LEU A 40 -7.66 -10.76 -15.72
CA LEU A 40 -8.55 -11.91 -15.82
C LEU A 40 -8.95 -12.47 -14.46
N LEU A 41 -8.02 -12.50 -13.48
CA LEU A 41 -8.31 -12.89 -12.10
C LEU A 41 -9.33 -11.96 -11.43
N ARG A 42 -9.22 -10.65 -11.64
CA ARG A 42 -10.21 -9.68 -11.11
C ARG A 42 -11.57 -9.86 -11.79
N MET A 43 -11.58 -10.14 -13.10
CA MET A 43 -12.81 -10.40 -13.84
C MET A 43 -13.47 -11.72 -13.42
N SER A 44 -12.70 -12.78 -13.14
CA SER A 44 -13.25 -14.04 -12.65
C SER A 44 -13.90 -13.87 -11.28
N LEU A 45 -13.27 -13.09 -10.39
CA LEU A 45 -13.86 -12.75 -9.09
C LEU A 45 -15.20 -12.01 -9.26
N LEU A 46 -15.28 -11.08 -10.20
CA LEU A 46 -16.50 -10.32 -10.47
C LEU A 46 -17.61 -11.20 -11.07
N VAL A 47 -17.26 -12.13 -11.97
CA VAL A 47 -18.19 -13.14 -12.51
C VAL A 47 -18.69 -14.06 -11.40
N GLU A 48 -17.81 -14.49 -10.50
CA GLU A 48 -18.16 -15.33 -9.35
C GLU A 48 -19.14 -14.62 -8.41
N VAL A 49 -18.84 -13.38 -8.02
CA VAL A 49 -19.74 -12.56 -7.17
C VAL A 49 -21.10 -12.38 -7.85
N LYS A 50 -21.13 -12.07 -9.16
CA LYS A 50 -22.38 -11.92 -9.93
C LYS A 50 -23.17 -13.24 -10.01
N SER A 51 -22.49 -14.38 -10.20
CA SER A 51 -23.12 -15.71 -10.21
C SER A 51 -23.76 -16.04 -8.86
N ARG A 52 -23.03 -15.82 -7.75
CA ARG A 52 -23.55 -16.04 -6.39
C ARG A 52 -24.75 -15.14 -6.07
N LEU A 53 -24.74 -13.88 -6.52
CA LEU A 53 -25.87 -12.96 -6.35
C LEU A 53 -27.12 -13.38 -7.15
N LEU A 54 -26.94 -13.97 -8.35
CA LEU A 54 -28.05 -14.39 -9.21
C LEU A 54 -28.64 -15.76 -8.82
N LEU A 55 -27.90 -16.60 -8.09
CA LEU A 55 -28.32 -17.95 -7.70
C LEU A 55 -28.20 -18.16 -6.18
N PRO A 56 -29.12 -17.57 -5.38
CA PRO A 56 -29.10 -17.73 -3.93
C PRO A 56 -29.27 -19.19 -3.53
N GLY A 57 -28.34 -19.72 -2.73
CA GLY A 57 -28.40 -21.10 -2.19
C GLY A 57 -27.78 -22.20 -3.06
N ALA A 58 -27.19 -21.87 -4.21
CA ALA A 58 -26.48 -22.85 -5.06
C ALA A 58 -25.08 -23.24 -4.53
N TYR A 59 -24.54 -22.45 -3.59
CA TYR A 59 -23.21 -22.64 -3.01
C TYR A 59 -23.35 -22.87 -1.50
N GLN A 60 -22.70 -23.91 -0.97
CA GLN A 60 -22.60 -24.10 0.48
C GLN A 60 -21.68 -23.02 1.05
N GLU A 61 -22.21 -22.20 1.96
CA GLU A 61 -21.43 -21.23 2.70
C GLU A 61 -20.40 -21.96 3.57
N ILE A 62 -19.11 -21.72 3.31
CA ILE A 62 -18.01 -22.12 4.19
C ILE A 62 -17.91 -21.07 5.29
N GLU A 63 -17.82 -21.48 6.55
CA GLU A 63 -17.92 -20.60 7.74
C GLU A 63 -16.89 -19.44 7.78
N ASP A 64 -15.78 -19.56 7.04
CA ASP A 64 -14.71 -18.55 6.94
C ASP A 64 -14.73 -17.73 5.62
N GLU A 65 -15.72 -17.94 4.74
CA GLU A 65 -15.82 -17.26 3.45
C GLU A 65 -16.84 -16.12 3.51
N LEU A 66 -16.51 -14.96 2.92
CA LEU A 66 -17.42 -13.81 2.83
C LEU A 66 -18.75 -14.25 2.20
N THR A 67 -19.86 -13.79 2.77
CA THR A 67 -21.16 -13.94 2.12
C THR A 67 -21.15 -13.22 0.76
N PRO A 68 -21.98 -13.62 -0.21
CA PRO A 68 -22.06 -12.96 -1.52
C PRO A 68 -22.30 -11.44 -1.42
N GLU A 69 -23.06 -11.01 -0.41
CA GLU A 69 -23.39 -9.62 -0.13
C GLU A 69 -22.18 -8.85 0.42
N GLU A 70 -21.43 -9.43 1.37
CA GLU A 70 -20.21 -8.83 1.91
C GLU A 70 -19.09 -8.74 0.87
N ALA A 71 -18.95 -9.76 0.01
CA ALA A 71 -18.01 -9.75 -1.10
C ALA A 71 -18.30 -8.62 -2.11
N ARG A 72 -19.59 -8.41 -2.43
CA ARG A 72 -20.05 -7.27 -3.24
C ARG A 72 -19.68 -5.94 -2.59
N ASP A 73 -20.00 -5.76 -1.32
CA ASP A 73 -19.79 -4.49 -0.63
C ASP A 73 -18.30 -4.14 -0.51
N GLN A 74 -17.45 -5.13 -0.24
CA GLN A 74 -16.00 -4.95 -0.25
C GLN A 74 -15.47 -4.56 -1.63
N LEU A 75 -15.98 -5.18 -2.70
CA LEU A 75 -15.57 -4.84 -4.07
C LEU A 75 -16.01 -3.42 -4.46
N LEU A 76 -17.25 -3.05 -4.15
CA LEU A 76 -17.79 -1.71 -4.37
C LEU A 76 -16.95 -0.64 -3.64
N ALA A 77 -16.56 -0.91 -2.39
CA ALA A 77 -15.67 -0.01 -1.65
C ALA A 77 -14.34 0.21 -2.37
N ARG A 78 -13.71 -0.83 -2.90
CA ARG A 78 -12.46 -0.73 -3.67
C ARG A 78 -12.64 0.03 -4.99
N LEU A 79 -13.73 -0.21 -5.71
CA LEU A 79 -14.05 0.51 -6.94
C LEU A 79 -14.29 2.00 -6.67
N PHE A 80 -14.95 2.32 -5.56
CA PHE A 80 -15.17 3.70 -5.15
C PHE A 80 -13.87 4.41 -4.76
N ASP A 81 -12.96 3.74 -4.06
CA ASP A 81 -11.66 4.32 -3.75
C ASP A 81 -10.82 4.53 -5.01
N TYR A 82 -10.83 3.56 -5.93
CA TYR A 82 -10.17 3.72 -7.23
C TYR A 82 -10.73 4.90 -8.02
N SER A 83 -12.06 5.08 -8.07
CA SER A 83 -12.69 6.17 -8.82
C SER A 83 -12.29 7.54 -8.27
N LYS A 84 -12.19 7.69 -6.93
CA LYS A 84 -11.67 8.92 -6.29
C LYS A 84 -10.25 9.23 -6.73
N PHE A 85 -9.35 8.24 -6.69
CA PHE A 85 -7.95 8.45 -7.07
C PHE A 85 -7.80 8.73 -8.56
N ARG A 86 -8.60 8.09 -9.42
CA ARG A 86 -8.64 8.37 -10.85
C ARG A 86 -9.14 9.78 -11.15
N ALA A 87 -10.15 10.27 -10.42
CA ALA A 87 -10.61 11.65 -10.54
C ALA A 87 -9.54 12.65 -10.08
N ALA A 88 -8.88 12.36 -8.94
CA ALA A 88 -7.79 13.19 -8.43
C ALA A 88 -6.60 13.25 -9.40
N SER A 89 -6.22 12.12 -10.02
CA SER A 89 -5.11 12.09 -10.99
C SER A 89 -5.44 12.90 -12.25
N ALA A 90 -6.69 12.86 -12.72
CA ALA A 90 -7.14 13.70 -13.83
C ALA A 90 -7.02 15.20 -13.50
N GLN A 91 -7.45 15.62 -12.31
CA GLN A 91 -7.33 17.02 -11.86
C GLN A 91 -5.87 17.45 -11.70
N LEU A 92 -5.00 16.58 -11.20
CA LEU A 92 -3.56 16.86 -11.11
C LEU A 92 -2.93 17.01 -12.49
N ARG A 93 -3.34 16.17 -13.45
CA ARG A 93 -2.88 16.25 -14.84
C ARG A 93 -3.27 17.58 -15.48
N GLU A 94 -4.53 18.00 -15.33
CA GLU A 94 -5.01 19.29 -15.83
C GLU A 94 -4.22 20.47 -15.23
N ARG A 95 -3.98 20.44 -13.91
CA ARG A 95 -3.16 21.47 -13.23
C ARG A 95 -1.72 21.48 -13.73
N GLY A 96 -1.15 20.31 -13.98
CA GLY A 96 0.18 20.15 -14.55
C GLY A 96 0.26 20.74 -15.96
N GLU A 97 -0.71 20.42 -16.83
CA GLU A 97 -0.82 20.95 -18.19
C GLU A 97 -1.03 22.48 -18.18
N ALA A 98 -1.88 23.01 -17.31
CA ALA A 98 -2.06 24.45 -17.15
C ALA A 98 -0.78 25.15 -16.69
N SER A 99 -0.05 24.52 -15.76
CA SER A 99 1.23 25.04 -15.25
C SER A 99 2.41 24.82 -16.20
N ALA A 100 2.28 23.96 -17.21
CA ALA A 100 3.34 23.70 -18.18
C ALA A 100 3.71 24.94 -19.01
N SER A 101 2.77 25.88 -19.16
CA SER A 101 3.01 27.19 -19.79
C SER A 101 3.68 28.21 -18.86
N SER A 102 3.75 27.92 -17.56
CA SER A 102 4.38 28.79 -16.56
C SER A 102 5.89 28.53 -16.52
N VAL A 103 6.67 29.51 -16.98
CA VAL A 103 8.13 29.46 -16.87
C VAL A 103 8.53 30.04 -15.53
N TYR A 104 9.23 29.25 -14.72
CA TYR A 104 9.86 29.76 -13.50
C TYR A 104 10.88 30.84 -13.88
N ARG A 105 10.64 32.08 -13.46
CA ARG A 105 11.66 33.11 -13.51
C ARG A 105 12.61 32.85 -12.35
N ASP A 106 13.84 32.46 -12.68
CA ASP A 106 14.95 32.43 -11.72
C ASP A 106 14.91 33.74 -10.92
N PRO A 107 14.82 33.70 -9.57
CA PRO A 107 14.80 34.91 -8.76
C PRO A 107 15.97 35.76 -9.24
N LEU A 108 15.67 36.97 -9.71
CA LEU A 108 16.66 37.89 -10.27
C LEU A 108 17.87 37.93 -9.36
N SER A 109 18.87 37.11 -9.66
CA SER A 109 20.11 37.12 -8.93
C SER A 109 20.59 38.55 -9.11
N GLN A 110 20.76 39.27 -8.01
CA GLN A 110 21.28 40.64 -8.04
C GLN A 110 22.69 40.72 -8.65
N ALA A 111 23.24 39.62 -9.15
CA ALA A 111 24.28 39.65 -10.15
C ALA A 111 23.66 39.87 -11.53
N ARG A 112 23.57 41.14 -11.95
CA ARG A 112 24.03 41.45 -13.31
C ARG A 112 25.42 40.83 -13.42
N ARG A 113 25.51 39.58 -13.89
CA ARG A 113 26.75 39.00 -14.34
C ARG A 113 27.16 39.89 -15.50
N ARG A 114 28.03 40.87 -15.22
CA ARG A 114 28.98 41.30 -16.22
C ARG A 114 29.61 40.00 -16.69
N LEU A 115 29.30 39.59 -17.92
CA LEU A 115 30.04 38.52 -18.56
C LEU A 115 31.51 38.91 -18.35
N ALA A 116 32.23 38.09 -17.59
CA ALA A 116 33.64 38.33 -17.41
C ALA A 116 34.27 38.31 -18.82
N PRO A 117 35.28 39.15 -19.11
CA PRO A 117 35.93 39.16 -20.42
C PRO A 117 36.26 37.71 -20.82
N LEU A 118 36.09 37.34 -22.10
CA LEU A 118 36.33 35.96 -22.58
C LEU A 118 37.71 35.41 -22.16
N GLU A 119 38.69 36.30 -21.96
CA GLU A 119 40.04 36.02 -21.43
C GLU A 119 40.08 35.47 -19.99
N SER A 120 39.00 35.65 -19.21
CA SER A 120 38.87 35.18 -17.82
C SER A 120 38.06 33.88 -17.70
N VAL A 121 37.47 33.40 -18.78
CA VAL A 121 36.91 32.06 -18.85
C VAL A 121 38.03 31.14 -19.29
N ALA A 122 38.90 30.79 -18.34
CA ALA A 122 39.69 29.57 -18.47
C ALA A 122 38.66 28.44 -18.56
N GLY A 123 38.41 27.96 -19.79
CA GLY A 123 37.58 26.78 -19.98
C GLY A 123 38.13 25.67 -19.10
N THR A 124 37.26 24.91 -18.45
CA THR A 124 37.68 23.68 -17.78
C THR A 124 38.42 22.84 -18.81
N GLU A 125 39.75 22.79 -18.71
CA GLU A 125 40.63 22.21 -19.73
C GLU A 125 40.49 20.69 -19.80
N ASP A 126 39.85 20.08 -18.80
CA ASP A 126 39.65 18.64 -18.72
C ASP A 126 38.26 18.21 -19.21
N ALA A 127 38.26 17.44 -20.29
CA ALA A 127 37.05 16.80 -20.83
C ALA A 127 36.37 15.88 -19.80
N MET A 128 37.12 15.37 -18.81
CA MET A 128 36.59 14.53 -17.74
C MET A 128 35.68 15.31 -16.78
N ASP A 129 36.02 16.55 -16.45
CA ASP A 129 35.18 17.39 -15.59
C ASP A 129 33.87 17.78 -16.29
N LEU A 130 33.92 18.01 -17.60
CA LEU A 130 32.72 18.26 -18.41
C LEU A 130 31.83 17.01 -18.47
N ARG A 131 32.43 15.83 -18.67
CA ARG A 131 31.73 14.54 -18.61
C ARG A 131 31.07 14.38 -17.24
N ASP A 132 31.77 14.62 -16.14
CA ASP A 132 31.24 14.41 -14.79
C ASP A 132 30.11 15.41 -14.46
N CYS A 133 30.21 16.66 -14.91
CA CYS A 133 29.11 17.62 -14.84
C CYS A 133 27.90 17.17 -15.67
N LEU A 134 28.13 16.67 -16.88
CA LEU A 134 27.07 16.18 -17.77
C LEU A 134 26.37 14.94 -17.19
N VAL A 135 27.14 14.01 -16.62
CA VAL A 135 26.62 12.82 -15.92
C VAL A 135 25.72 13.24 -14.76
N ARG A 136 26.17 14.16 -13.90
CA ARG A 136 25.35 14.69 -12.79
C ARG A 136 24.04 15.35 -13.27
N LEU A 137 24.09 16.08 -14.38
CA LEU A 137 22.91 16.70 -14.98
C LEU A 137 21.93 15.65 -15.53
N LEU A 138 22.45 14.60 -16.17
CA LEU A 138 21.63 13.51 -16.70
C LEU A 138 21.04 12.64 -15.57
N GLU A 139 21.79 12.38 -14.51
CA GLU A 139 21.32 11.70 -13.30
C GLU A 139 20.23 12.51 -12.57
N SER A 140 20.30 13.85 -12.59
CA SER A 140 19.25 14.70 -12.02
C SER A 140 17.90 14.62 -12.75
N LYS A 141 17.88 14.06 -13.97
CA LYS A 141 16.66 13.80 -14.75
C LYS A 141 16.13 12.37 -14.60
N SER A 142 16.82 11.48 -13.91
CA SER A 142 16.26 10.16 -13.61
C SER A 142 14.99 10.34 -12.76
N PRO A 143 13.89 9.62 -13.06
CA PRO A 143 12.72 9.62 -12.18
C PRO A 143 13.19 9.29 -10.76
N PRO A 144 12.58 9.89 -9.72
CA PRO A 144 12.99 9.63 -8.35
C PRO A 144 13.02 8.12 -8.14
N ASP A 145 14.18 7.62 -7.74
CA ASP A 145 14.39 6.20 -7.55
C ASP A 145 13.46 5.73 -6.42
N THR A 146 12.36 5.08 -6.76
CA THR A 146 11.38 4.59 -5.79
C THR A 146 11.83 3.30 -5.11
N SER A 147 13.03 2.77 -5.41
CA SER A 147 13.54 1.57 -4.75
C SER A 147 13.80 1.75 -3.25
N HIS A 148 14.02 2.99 -2.80
CA HIS A 148 14.06 3.34 -1.37
C HIS A 148 12.68 3.53 -0.74
N ILE A 149 11.60 3.47 -1.51
CA ILE A 149 10.28 3.04 -1.00
C ILE A 149 10.36 1.53 -0.83
N THR A 150 11.20 1.08 0.10
CA THR A 150 11.10 -0.28 0.59
C THR A 150 9.71 -0.40 1.20
N GLN A 151 8.80 -1.04 0.49
CA GLN A 151 7.56 -1.53 1.09
C GLN A 151 8.00 -2.48 2.19
N ILE A 152 8.08 -1.99 3.42
CA ILE A 152 8.27 -2.82 4.59
C ILE A 152 6.98 -3.63 4.71
N LYS A 153 6.93 -4.75 3.99
CA LYS A 153 5.86 -5.75 4.07
C LYS A 153 6.02 -6.48 5.38
N VAL A 154 5.65 -5.83 6.47
CA VAL A 154 5.43 -6.51 7.73
C VAL A 154 3.96 -6.84 7.78
N GLU A 155 3.67 -8.10 7.46
CA GLU A 155 2.32 -8.63 7.52
C GLU A 155 1.93 -8.87 8.97
N LEU A 156 0.73 -8.41 9.36
CA LEU A 156 0.20 -8.57 10.71
C LEU A 156 0.23 -10.04 11.21
N PRO A 157 -0.11 -11.08 10.39
CA PRO A 157 -0.01 -12.48 10.81
C PRO A 157 1.42 -12.93 11.16
N ARG A 158 2.44 -12.36 10.51
CA ARG A 158 3.84 -12.62 10.85
C ARG A 158 4.18 -12.04 12.21
N GLN A 159 3.72 -10.83 12.50
CA GLN A 159 3.98 -10.17 13.78
C GLN A 159 3.32 -10.90 14.95
N ILE A 160 2.10 -11.39 14.77
CA ILE A 160 1.40 -12.24 15.74
C ILE A 160 2.21 -13.52 16.05
N ARG A 161 2.75 -14.18 15.03
CA ARG A 161 3.61 -15.38 15.21
C ARG A 161 4.87 -15.07 16.02
N ILE A 162 5.52 -13.95 15.77
CA ILE A 162 6.70 -13.51 16.53
C ILE A 162 6.34 -13.30 18.00
N ILE A 163 5.26 -12.58 18.29
CA ILE A 163 4.81 -12.30 19.65
C ILE A 163 4.45 -13.60 20.39
N ARG A 164 3.71 -14.52 19.74
CA ARG A 164 3.41 -15.85 20.32
C ARG A 164 4.67 -16.65 20.60
N GLY A 165 5.66 -16.62 19.70
CA GLY A 165 6.95 -17.29 19.91
C GLY A 165 7.77 -16.72 21.07
N VAL A 166 7.71 -15.41 21.29
CA VAL A 166 8.33 -14.74 22.44
C VAL A 166 7.61 -15.14 23.75
N LEU A 167 6.28 -15.14 23.75
CA LEU A 167 5.48 -15.53 24.91
C LEU A 167 5.67 -17.00 25.28
N ALA A 168 5.75 -17.89 24.29
CA ALA A 168 6.00 -19.31 24.53
C ALA A 168 7.36 -19.58 25.22
N LYS A 169 8.37 -18.73 24.95
CA LYS A 169 9.72 -18.89 25.53
C LYS A 169 9.88 -18.23 26.90
N ARG A 170 9.21 -17.11 27.15
CA ARG A 170 9.46 -16.26 28.33
C ARG A 170 8.27 -16.13 29.29
N GLY A 171 7.07 -16.54 28.88
CA GLY A 171 5.82 -16.38 29.64
C GLY A 171 5.31 -14.93 29.73
N HIS A 172 6.23 -13.97 29.85
CA HIS A 172 5.96 -12.53 29.88
C HIS A 172 7.11 -11.73 29.24
N PHE A 173 6.83 -10.52 28.76
CA PHE A 173 7.85 -9.60 28.25
C PHE A 173 7.45 -8.12 28.37
N SER A 174 8.45 -7.24 28.26
CA SER A 174 8.28 -5.78 28.11
C SER A 174 8.36 -5.41 26.64
N PHE A 175 7.38 -4.66 26.16
CA PHE A 175 7.29 -4.24 24.76
C PHE A 175 8.49 -3.39 24.35
N ASN A 176 8.85 -2.38 25.14
CA ASN A 176 9.96 -1.49 24.81
C ASN A 176 11.29 -2.25 24.73
N ARG A 177 11.46 -3.28 25.57
CA ARG A 177 12.68 -4.10 25.55
C ARG A 177 12.81 -4.99 24.31
N ILE A 178 11.70 -5.40 23.71
CA ILE A 178 11.71 -6.33 22.56
C ILE A 178 11.57 -5.58 21.24
N PHE A 179 10.72 -4.56 21.18
CA PHE A 179 10.37 -3.86 19.95
C PHE A 179 10.83 -2.39 19.93
N GLY A 180 11.33 -1.84 21.04
CA GLY A 180 11.70 -0.42 21.11
C GLY A 180 12.88 0.00 20.23
N GLY A 181 13.70 -0.95 19.76
CA GLY A 181 14.78 -0.70 18.79
C GLY A 181 14.38 -0.88 17.33
N GLU A 182 13.15 -1.34 17.06
CA GLU A 182 12.65 -1.59 15.71
C GLU A 182 12.18 -0.29 15.03
N GLN A 183 12.00 -0.32 13.70
CA GLN A 183 11.48 0.83 12.96
C GLN A 183 10.03 1.20 13.41
N PRO A 184 9.62 2.48 13.32
CA PRO A 184 8.30 2.92 13.81
C PRO A 184 7.10 2.14 13.26
N LEU A 185 7.16 1.72 11.99
CA LEU A 185 6.10 0.92 11.36
C LEU A 185 5.98 -0.48 12.02
N VAL A 186 7.12 -1.11 12.34
CA VAL A 186 7.18 -2.41 13.01
C VAL A 186 6.65 -2.29 14.44
N GLN A 187 6.99 -1.20 15.14
CA GLN A 187 6.46 -0.91 16.47
C GLN A 187 4.93 -0.78 16.43
N ALA A 188 4.40 0.03 15.51
CA ALA A 188 2.96 0.21 15.34
C ALA A 188 2.25 -1.12 15.04
N LEU A 189 2.78 -1.92 14.11
CA LEU A 189 2.23 -3.25 13.79
C LEU A 189 2.31 -4.23 14.96
N SER A 190 3.35 -4.13 15.79
CA SER A 190 3.47 -4.95 17.01
C SER A 190 2.40 -4.58 18.03
N VAL A 191 2.08 -3.30 18.17
CA VAL A 191 0.96 -2.84 19.01
C VAL A 191 -0.37 -3.35 18.45
N PHE A 192 -0.60 -3.25 17.13
CA PHE A 192 -1.81 -3.82 16.51
C PHE A 192 -1.93 -5.34 16.73
N ALA A 193 -0.82 -6.08 16.61
CA ALA A 193 -0.79 -7.51 16.89
C ALA A 193 -1.09 -7.82 18.36
N LEU A 194 -0.64 -6.98 19.30
CA LEU A 194 -1.01 -7.10 20.71
C LEU A 194 -2.50 -6.82 20.93
N LEU A 195 -3.07 -5.81 20.28
CA LEU A 195 -4.50 -5.51 20.37
C LEU A 195 -5.36 -6.63 19.79
N ASP A 196 -4.96 -7.24 18.68
CA ASP A 196 -5.63 -8.40 18.10
C ASP A 196 -5.59 -9.61 19.07
N LEU A 197 -4.42 -9.92 19.64
CA LEU A 197 -4.29 -10.99 20.64
C LEU A 197 -5.07 -10.71 21.93
N LEU A 198 -5.14 -9.45 22.35
CA LEU A 198 -5.92 -9.02 23.51
C LEU A 198 -7.42 -9.14 23.25
N ALA A 199 -7.89 -8.75 22.05
CA ALA A 199 -9.28 -8.89 21.63
C ALA A 199 -9.73 -10.35 21.58
N ARG A 200 -8.83 -11.27 21.19
CA ARG A 200 -9.04 -12.73 21.24
C ARG A 200 -8.93 -13.33 22.64
N GLY A 201 -8.51 -12.54 23.64
CA GLY A 201 -8.38 -12.97 25.02
C GLY A 201 -7.20 -13.92 25.30
N GLU A 202 -6.23 -14.01 24.38
CA GLU A 202 -5.06 -14.91 24.46
C GLU A 202 -3.97 -14.38 25.40
N ILE A 203 -3.90 -13.07 25.60
CA ILE A 203 -2.85 -12.41 26.39
C ILE A 203 -3.45 -11.49 27.46
N ARG A 204 -2.67 -11.21 28.51
CA ARG A 204 -2.91 -10.10 29.43
C ARG A 204 -1.89 -9.00 29.19
N VAL A 205 -2.36 -7.76 29.18
CA VAL A 205 -1.53 -6.57 28.99
C VAL A 205 -1.72 -5.64 30.18
N SER A 206 -0.63 -5.06 30.67
CA SER A 206 -0.65 -4.04 31.72
C SER A 206 0.26 -2.88 31.35
N GLN A 207 -0.23 -1.65 31.56
CA GLN A 207 0.49 -0.42 31.32
C GLN A 207 0.23 0.51 32.51
N ARG A 208 1.28 0.96 33.20
CA ARG A 208 1.15 1.73 34.45
C ARG A 208 0.86 3.21 34.21
N GLU A 209 1.38 3.76 33.13
CA GLU A 209 1.26 5.18 32.76
C GLU A 209 0.91 5.29 31.28
N ALA A 210 0.15 6.32 30.89
CA ALA A 210 -0.16 6.56 29.48
C ALA A 210 1.14 6.74 28.68
N PHE A 211 1.27 6.01 27.57
CA PHE A 211 2.49 5.95 26.74
C PHE A 211 3.74 5.38 27.45
N GLY A 212 3.58 4.78 28.63
CA GLY A 212 4.63 4.04 29.32
C GLY A 212 4.84 2.64 28.72
N ASP A 213 5.80 1.90 29.28
CA ASP A 213 6.10 0.54 28.82
C ASP A 213 4.91 -0.41 28.97
N ILE A 214 4.75 -1.29 27.98
CA ILE A 214 3.64 -2.25 27.91
C ILE A 214 4.16 -3.62 28.34
N HIS A 215 3.65 -4.13 29.45
CA HIS A 215 3.97 -5.47 29.93
C HIS A 215 2.94 -6.47 29.45
N VAL A 216 3.39 -7.51 28.75
CA VAL A 216 2.56 -8.55 28.16
C VAL A 216 2.85 -9.88 28.83
N SER A 217 1.83 -10.63 29.22
CA SER A 217 1.95 -11.98 29.77
C SER A 217 0.95 -12.93 29.14
N THR A 218 1.28 -14.22 29.11
CA THR A 218 0.31 -15.26 28.75
C THR A 218 -0.83 -15.29 29.77
N ARG A 219 -2.04 -15.60 29.32
CA ARG A 219 -3.14 -15.92 30.22
C ARG A 219 -2.95 -17.37 30.65
N GLU A 220 -2.56 -17.60 31.90
CA GLU A 220 -2.65 -18.95 32.47
C GLU A 220 -4.12 -19.39 32.44
N VAL A 221 -4.35 -20.56 31.85
CA VAL A 221 -5.60 -21.30 31.99
C VAL A 221 -5.65 -21.72 33.46
N GLU A 222 -6.47 -21.05 34.26
CA GLU A 222 -6.85 -21.56 35.58
C GLU A 222 -7.46 -22.95 35.39
N SER A 223 -6.68 -23.99 35.69
CA SER A 223 -7.19 -25.32 35.92
C SER A 223 -8.16 -25.22 37.09
N ARG A 224 -9.48 -25.29 36.81
CA ARG A 224 -10.49 -25.56 37.85
C ARG A 224 -10.03 -26.80 38.62
N PRO A 225 -9.83 -26.74 39.95
CA PRO A 225 -9.63 -27.96 40.71
C PRO A 225 -10.91 -28.77 40.61
N GLU A 226 -10.82 -29.96 40.01
CA GLU A 226 -11.84 -30.99 40.10
C GLU A 226 -12.05 -31.29 41.59
N ALA A 227 -13.25 -30.96 42.09
CA ALA A 227 -13.71 -31.42 43.39
C ALA A 227 -13.79 -32.95 43.35
N ARG A 228 -12.83 -33.61 44.01
CA ARG A 228 -12.90 -35.03 44.35
C ARG A 228 -13.79 -35.21 45.58
N SER A 229 -14.77 -36.10 45.41
CA SER A 229 -15.48 -36.93 46.39
C SER A 229 -16.39 -36.27 47.42
#